data_AF-A0A146G9M3-F1
#
_entry.id   AF-A0A146G9M3-F1
#
_cell.length_a   1.000
_cell.length_b   1.000
_cell.length_c   1.000
_cell.angle_alpha   90.00
_cell.angle_beta   90.00
_cell.angle_gamma   90.00
#
_symmetry.space_group_name_H-M   'P 1'
#
loop_
_entity.id
_entity.type
_entity.pdbx_description
1 polymer ?
#
loop_
_entity_poly.entity_id
_entity_poly.type
_entity_poly.pdbx_seq_one_letter_code
_entity_poly.pdbx_strand_id
1 'polypeptide(L)'
;MFFTPRHIKEGKHYRHAVRRLIHYKEDILSEADLDTLRELEAAMTAALKTRKREEIGKVIERIDKQVGRIVPPLNNAGLRENVEVFVVAIVIAAGVRAYFLQPFKIPTGSMQPTLYGIVANPQDSPPPNILKRAFEFVWLGRSYFNEVATSDDIILTIKEKTYLNFFTFTDITGENSRYTVFAPEATLRSFFGLSEQKLLRKGEPIVRGYVDTGDQVFVDKMSYNFVPPQRGNVFVFKTTGISGIRMPQGVDSQHYIKRLAGMPGDTLRIAAPQLFINGASPSEWVFQRVIAAKDGYQGYSNFLQATYLQTPESTFRVPEQSYFALGDNSYHSSDSRFWGPVPEQNVAGRGLFVYWPFSKRWGLIH
;
A
#
# COMPACT_ATOMS: atom_id res chain seq x y z
N MET A 1 -3.12 39.52 33.99
CA MET A 1 -1.99 38.84 34.66
C MET A 1 -2.17 37.32 34.49
N PHE A 2 -1.87 36.76 33.31
CA PHE A 2 -2.47 35.48 32.85
C PHE A 2 -1.50 34.31 32.63
N PHE A 3 -0.34 34.28 33.29
CA PHE A 3 0.51 33.09 33.26
C PHE A 3 1.03 32.76 34.65
N THR A 4 0.60 31.61 35.19
CA THR A 4 1.21 31.03 36.39
C THR A 4 2.68 30.73 36.06
N PRO A 5 3.65 31.24 36.85
CA PRO A 5 5.07 30.98 36.65
C PRO A 5 5.41 29.48 36.52
N ARG A 6 6.38 29.16 35.66
CA ARG A 6 6.77 27.76 35.35
C ARG A 6 7.09 26.94 36.60
N HIS A 7 7.83 27.50 37.55
CA HIS A 7 8.20 26.82 38.81
C HIS A 7 7.00 26.49 39.70
N ILE A 8 5.93 27.30 39.65
CA ILE A 8 4.69 27.02 40.40
C ILE A 8 3.89 25.90 39.72
N LYS A 9 3.84 25.88 38.38
CA LYS A 9 3.22 24.76 37.63
C LYS A 9 3.96 23.45 37.91
N GLU A 10 5.28 23.50 37.88
CA GLU A 10 6.16 22.36 38.18
C GLU A 10 5.96 21.84 39.60
N GLY A 11 6.01 22.70 40.63
CA GLY A 11 5.73 22.28 42.01
C GLY A 11 4.33 21.68 42.20
N LYS A 12 3.31 22.19 41.49
CA LYS A 12 1.96 21.58 41.49
C LYS A 12 1.96 20.18 40.87
N HIS A 13 2.69 19.94 39.78
CA HIS A 13 2.83 18.61 39.18
C HIS A 13 3.52 17.64 40.13
N TYR A 14 4.62 18.04 40.76
CA TYR A 14 5.32 17.21 41.74
C TYR A 14 4.44 16.84 42.93
N ARG A 15 3.72 17.81 43.52
CA ARG A 15 2.76 17.54 44.60
C ARG A 15 1.69 16.55 44.16
N HIS A 16 1.12 16.74 42.97
CA HIS A 16 0.09 15.85 42.44
C HIS A 16 0.65 14.43 42.19
N ALA A 17 1.87 14.31 41.68
CA ALA A 17 2.54 13.03 41.47
C ALA A 17 2.79 12.29 42.80
N VAL A 18 3.29 12.97 43.84
CA VAL A 18 3.49 12.41 45.18
C VAL A 18 2.16 11.95 45.79
N ARG A 19 1.12 12.80 45.74
CA ARG A 19 -0.22 12.42 46.23
C ARG A 19 -0.78 11.20 45.51
N ARG A 20 -0.63 11.13 44.18
CA ARG A 20 -1.04 9.97 43.39
C ARG A 20 -0.26 8.72 43.79
N LEU A 21 1.05 8.86 44.04
CA LEU A 21 1.90 7.75 44.46
C LEU A 21 1.46 7.18 45.81
N ILE A 22 1.13 8.03 46.79
CA ILE A 22 0.59 7.62 48.08
C ILE A 22 -0.67 6.77 47.86
N HIS A 23 -1.67 7.29 47.14
CA HIS A 23 -2.93 6.56 46.91
C HIS A 23 -2.77 5.26 46.12
N TYR A 24 -1.84 5.23 45.15
CA TYR A 24 -1.68 4.07 44.26
C TYR A 24 -0.85 2.94 44.87
N LYS A 25 -0.10 3.20 45.94
CA LYS A 25 0.80 2.22 46.56
C LYS A 25 0.66 2.14 48.08
N GLU A 26 -0.43 2.67 48.64
CA GLU A 26 -0.72 2.62 50.08
C GLU A 26 -0.73 1.18 50.62
N ASP A 27 -1.12 0.22 49.78
CA ASP A 27 -1.15 -1.21 50.06
C ASP A 27 0.21 -1.92 49.95
N ILE A 28 1.21 -1.29 49.33
CA ILE A 28 2.51 -1.91 48.99
C ILE A 28 3.68 -1.26 49.74
N LEU A 29 3.58 0.02 50.09
CA LEU A 29 4.65 0.78 50.74
C LEU A 29 4.67 0.56 52.26
N SER A 30 5.86 0.68 52.86
CA SER A 30 5.99 0.68 54.31
C SER A 30 5.37 1.96 54.90
N GLU A 31 4.84 1.89 56.13
CA GLU A 31 4.32 3.08 56.85
C GLU A 31 5.37 4.20 56.93
N ALA A 32 6.64 3.86 57.11
CA ALA A 32 7.73 4.84 57.13
C ALA A 32 7.90 5.57 55.78
N ASP A 33 7.74 4.85 54.66
CA ASP A 33 7.80 5.46 53.32
C ASP A 33 6.54 6.30 53.03
N LEU A 34 5.36 5.87 53.48
CA LEU A 34 4.12 6.64 53.37
C LEU A 34 4.18 7.94 54.15
N ASP A 35 4.70 7.91 55.39
CA ASP A 35 4.90 9.09 56.21
C ASP A 35 5.90 10.06 55.57
N THR A 36 6.98 9.53 54.99
CA THR A 36 7.95 10.32 54.21
C THR A 36 7.28 11.02 53.02
N LEU A 37 6.42 10.31 52.27
CA LEU A 37 5.71 10.90 51.13
C LEU A 37 4.66 11.96 51.56
N ARG A 38 3.94 11.71 52.65
CA ARG A 38 2.98 12.67 53.25
C ARG A 38 3.70 13.94 53.73
N GLU A 39 4.87 13.80 54.35
CA GLU A 39 5.72 14.93 54.74
C GLU A 39 6.13 15.76 53.51
N LEU A 40 6.59 15.11 52.44
CA LEU A 40 7.00 15.78 51.21
C LEU A 40 5.84 16.50 50.52
N GLU A 41 4.64 15.92 50.53
CA GLU A 41 3.43 16.56 50.00
C GLU A 41 3.06 17.82 50.79
N ALA A 42 3.15 17.76 52.13
CA ALA A 42 2.92 18.89 53.01
C ALA A 42 3.98 19.99 52.81
N ALA A 43 5.26 19.61 52.68
CA ALA A 43 6.36 20.52 52.40
C ALA A 43 6.20 21.23 51.05
N MET A 44 5.79 20.51 50.00
CA MET A 44 5.52 21.13 48.70
C MET A 44 4.31 22.06 48.76
N THR A 45 3.29 21.71 49.55
CA THR A 45 2.13 22.59 49.77
C THR A 45 2.53 23.89 50.48
N ALA A 46 3.45 23.83 51.45
CA ALA A 46 4.01 25.01 52.11
C ALA A 46 4.85 25.86 51.15
N ALA A 47 5.76 25.25 50.38
CA ALA A 47 6.60 25.94 49.39
C ALA A 47 5.78 26.60 48.27
N LEU A 48 4.68 25.98 47.83
CA LEU A 48 3.77 26.58 46.85
C LEU A 48 3.05 27.83 47.37
N LYS A 49 2.86 27.97 48.68
CA LYS A 49 2.30 29.19 49.30
C LYS A 49 3.30 30.35 49.28
N THR A 50 4.60 30.06 49.45
CA THR A 50 5.64 31.11 49.43
C THR A 50 5.94 31.62 48.02
N ARG A 51 5.59 30.84 46.98
CA ARG A 51 5.77 31.17 45.55
C ARG A 51 7.22 31.45 45.13
N LYS A 52 8.19 31.22 46.00
CA LYS A 52 9.63 31.42 45.73
C LYS A 52 10.19 30.23 44.97
N ARG A 53 10.91 30.50 43.88
CA ARG A 53 11.53 29.48 43.02
C ARG A 53 12.52 28.60 43.81
N GLU A 54 13.30 29.20 44.70
CA GLU A 54 14.32 28.50 45.47
C GLU A 54 13.73 27.49 46.46
N GLU A 55 12.68 27.87 47.19
CA GLU A 55 12.01 26.99 48.15
C GLU A 55 11.31 25.82 47.43
N ILE A 56 10.65 26.07 46.30
CA ILE A 56 10.02 25.01 45.49
C ILE A 56 11.09 24.07 44.92
N GLY A 57 12.22 24.61 44.42
CA GLY A 57 13.33 23.82 43.89
C GLY A 57 13.93 22.87 44.92
N LYS A 58 14.15 23.34 46.16
CA LYS A 58 14.67 22.51 47.27
C LYS A 58 13.74 21.33 47.59
N VAL A 59 12.42 21.53 47.54
CA VAL A 59 11.47 20.44 47.78
C VAL A 59 11.41 19.47 46.59
N ILE A 60 11.52 19.96 45.35
CA ILE A 60 11.61 19.09 44.16
C ILE A 60 12.81 18.14 44.30
N GLU A 61 13.99 18.66 44.63
CA GLU A 61 15.21 17.85 44.80
C GLU A 61 15.06 16.79 45.91
N ARG A 62 14.41 17.15 47.02
CA ARG A 62 14.06 16.20 48.09
C ARG A 62 13.09 15.12 47.61
N ILE A 63 12.07 15.50 46.84
CA ILE A 63 11.09 14.57 46.27
C ILE A 63 11.79 13.60 45.32
N ASP A 64 12.59 14.08 44.38
CA ASP A 64 13.29 13.22 43.41
C ASP A 64 14.19 12.20 44.11
N LYS A 65 14.94 12.62 45.14
CA LYS A 65 15.81 11.73 45.91
C LYS A 65 15.03 10.65 46.66
N GLN A 66 13.95 11.01 47.34
CA GLN A 66 13.17 10.06 48.14
C GLN A 66 12.28 9.17 47.27
N VAL A 67 11.61 9.73 46.27
CA VAL A 67 10.81 8.96 45.32
C VAL A 67 11.68 8.02 44.51
N GLY A 68 12.88 8.43 44.08
CA GLY A 68 13.83 7.53 43.40
C GLY A 68 14.32 6.38 44.27
N ARG A 69 14.33 6.53 45.61
CA ARG A 69 14.61 5.44 46.56
C ARG A 69 13.40 4.52 46.75
N ILE A 70 12.21 5.10 46.95
CA ILE A 70 10.98 4.38 47.27
C ILE A 70 10.44 3.63 46.03
N VAL A 71 10.56 4.26 44.86
CA VAL A 71 10.16 3.70 43.56
C VAL A 71 11.34 3.88 42.60
N PRO A 72 12.32 2.96 42.62
CA PRO A 72 13.39 3.00 41.65
C PRO A 72 12.79 2.94 40.23
N PRO A 73 13.29 3.75 39.29
CA PRO A 73 12.83 3.69 37.92
C PRO A 73 13.05 2.26 37.39
N LEU A 74 12.04 1.73 36.71
CA LEU A 74 12.18 0.45 36.03
C LEU A 74 13.34 0.55 35.03
N ASN A 75 14.18 -0.50 34.97
CA ASN A 75 15.24 -0.58 33.96
C ASN A 75 14.65 -0.36 32.57
N ASN A 76 15.27 0.53 31.80
CA ASN A 76 14.91 0.85 30.42
C ASN A 76 13.47 1.40 30.22
N ALA A 77 12.98 2.23 31.15
CA ALA A 77 11.64 2.84 31.06
C ALA A 77 11.35 3.50 29.69
N GLY A 78 12.29 4.26 29.13
CA GLY A 78 12.11 4.91 27.81
C GLY A 78 12.04 3.91 26.65
N LEU A 79 12.76 2.79 26.72
CA LEU A 79 12.65 1.73 25.72
C LEU A 79 11.27 1.07 25.78
N ARG A 80 10.76 0.81 27.00
CA ARG A 80 9.44 0.20 27.18
C ARG A 80 8.32 1.08 26.63
N GLU A 81 8.35 2.38 26.90
CA GLU A 81 7.35 3.33 26.38
C GLU A 81 7.37 3.36 24.84
N ASN A 82 8.56 3.43 24.24
CA ASN A 82 8.69 3.37 22.77
C ASN A 82 8.19 2.04 22.20
N VAL A 83 8.48 0.92 22.87
CA VAL A 83 7.98 -0.40 22.47
C VAL A 83 6.46 -0.48 22.58
N GLU A 84 5.87 0.01 23.66
CA GLU A 84 4.42 0.03 23.85
C GLU A 84 3.73 0.85 22.77
N VAL A 85 4.21 2.07 22.50
CA VAL A 85 3.71 2.92 21.42
C VAL A 85 3.84 2.23 20.07
N PHE A 86 4.96 1.58 19.81
CA PHE A 86 5.20 0.86 18.55
C PHE A 86 4.25 -0.35 18.39
N VAL A 87 4.03 -1.11 19.46
CA VAL A 87 3.09 -2.24 19.48
C VAL A 87 1.66 -1.75 19.25
N VAL A 88 1.23 -0.71 19.95
CA VAL A 88 -0.11 -0.11 19.76
C VAL A 88 -0.28 0.37 18.32
N ALA A 89 0.73 1.06 17.76
CA ALA A 89 0.70 1.51 16.37
C ALA A 89 0.60 0.34 15.38
N ILE A 90 1.34 -0.75 15.61
CA ILE A 90 1.25 -1.98 14.78
C ILE A 90 -0.15 -2.59 14.86
N VAL A 91 -0.73 -2.72 16.07
CA VAL A 91 -2.05 -3.31 16.26
C VAL A 91 -3.12 -2.47 15.56
N ILE A 92 -3.07 -1.14 15.70
CA ILE A 92 -3.98 -0.23 15.00
C ILE A 92 -3.80 -0.37 13.49
N ALA A 93 -2.56 -0.33 12.99
CA ALA A 93 -2.29 -0.47 11.56
C ALA A 93 -2.76 -1.83 11.01
N ALA A 94 -2.57 -2.92 11.77
CA ALA A 94 -3.06 -4.25 11.42
C ALA A 94 -4.60 -4.31 11.42
N GLY A 95 -5.26 -3.69 12.39
CA GLY A 95 -6.72 -3.56 12.43
C GLY A 95 -7.26 -2.75 11.24
N VAL A 96 -6.70 -1.58 10.97
CA VAL A 96 -7.06 -0.76 9.80
C VAL A 96 -6.88 -1.53 8.50
N ARG A 97 -5.75 -2.25 8.36
CA ARG A 97 -5.46 -3.08 7.18
C ARG A 97 -6.41 -4.26 7.03
N ALA A 98 -6.76 -4.90 8.13
CA ALA A 98 -7.63 -6.07 8.12
C ALA A 98 -9.06 -5.68 7.71
N TYR A 99 -9.57 -4.57 8.25
CA TYR A 99 -10.99 -4.23 8.16
C TYR A 99 -11.33 -3.11 7.16
N PHE A 100 -10.46 -2.13 6.94
CA PHE A 100 -10.82 -0.91 6.20
C PHE A 100 -10.10 -0.74 4.87
N LEU A 101 -8.75 -0.80 4.88
CA LEU A 101 -7.95 -0.43 3.71
C LEU A 101 -6.86 -1.47 3.44
N GLN A 102 -7.02 -2.25 2.37
CA GLN A 102 -5.93 -3.13 1.92
C GLN A 102 -5.12 -2.42 0.81
N PRO A 103 -3.80 -2.27 0.96
CA PRO A 103 -2.94 -1.77 -0.11
C PRO A 103 -2.75 -2.84 -1.18
N PHE A 104 -2.84 -2.43 -2.45
CA PHE A 104 -2.56 -3.25 -3.62
C PHE A 104 -1.64 -2.51 -4.58
N LYS A 105 -0.72 -3.24 -5.19
CA LYS A 105 0.10 -2.77 -6.31
C LYS A 105 -0.50 -3.27 -7.61
N ILE A 106 -0.68 -2.39 -8.60
CA ILE A 106 -1.22 -2.78 -9.90
C ILE A 106 -0.08 -3.32 -10.78
N PRO A 107 -0.10 -4.61 -11.16
CA PRO A 107 1.00 -5.19 -11.91
C PRO A 107 0.95 -4.84 -13.41
N THR A 108 -0.25 -4.68 -13.99
CA THR A 108 -0.43 -4.58 -15.46
C THR A 108 -1.05 -3.26 -15.90
N GLY A 109 -0.76 -2.84 -17.14
CA GLY A 109 -1.29 -1.62 -17.76
C GLY A 109 -2.74 -1.70 -18.27
N SER A 110 -3.51 -2.70 -17.85
CA SER A 110 -4.86 -2.96 -18.40
C SER A 110 -5.92 -1.92 -18.05
N MET A 111 -5.65 -1.10 -17.03
CA MET A 111 -6.50 0.02 -16.61
C MET A 111 -5.97 1.37 -17.10
N GLN A 112 -4.90 1.42 -17.90
CA GLN A 112 -4.38 2.69 -18.42
C GLN A 112 -5.38 3.33 -19.40
N PRO A 113 -5.44 4.67 -19.48
CA PRO A 113 -4.72 5.65 -18.66
C PRO A 113 -5.38 5.96 -17.29
N THR A 114 -6.48 5.29 -16.90
CA THR A 114 -7.12 5.51 -15.59
C THR A 114 -6.19 5.15 -14.43
N LEU A 115 -5.59 3.96 -14.47
CA LEU A 115 -4.64 3.46 -13.47
C LEU A 115 -3.46 2.81 -14.18
N TYR A 116 -2.26 3.11 -13.68
CA TYR A 116 -1.02 2.64 -14.29
C TYR A 116 -0.53 1.38 -13.59
N GLY A 117 -0.22 0.35 -14.36
CA GLY A 117 0.57 -0.77 -13.87
C GLY A 117 2.06 -0.48 -13.87
N ILE A 118 2.85 -1.52 -13.60
CA ILE A 118 4.31 -1.47 -13.68
C ILE A 118 4.72 -1.24 -15.14
N VAL A 119 5.54 -0.22 -15.38
CA VAL A 119 6.08 0.08 -16.71
C VAL A 119 7.59 0.17 -16.62
N ALA A 120 8.28 -0.56 -17.50
CA ALA A 120 9.72 -0.45 -17.69
C ALA A 120 10.04 0.47 -18.85
N ASN A 121 11.10 1.25 -18.69
CA ASN A 121 11.63 2.15 -19.69
C ASN A 121 13.11 1.82 -19.89
N PRO A 122 13.45 1.02 -20.92
CA PRO A 122 14.83 0.82 -21.33
C PRO A 122 15.47 2.13 -21.77
N GLN A 123 16.72 2.35 -21.36
CA GLN A 123 17.48 3.53 -21.76
C GLN A 123 18.97 3.20 -21.80
N ASP A 124 19.70 3.80 -22.74
CA ASP A 124 21.16 3.60 -22.84
C ASP A 124 21.94 4.49 -21.87
N SER A 125 21.31 5.56 -21.37
CA SER A 125 21.93 6.52 -20.46
C SER A 125 22.08 5.93 -19.04
N PRO A 126 23.21 6.24 -18.36
CA PRO A 126 23.41 5.79 -17.00
C PRO A 126 22.36 6.37 -16.04
N PRO A 127 22.07 5.69 -14.92
CA PRO A 127 21.18 6.21 -13.89
C PRO A 127 21.60 7.59 -13.39
N PRO A 128 20.65 8.43 -12.95
CA PRO A 128 20.98 9.70 -12.34
C PRO A 128 21.74 9.51 -11.01
N ASN A 129 22.23 10.61 -10.44
CA ASN A 129 22.91 10.57 -9.14
C ASN A 129 22.00 10.04 -8.02
N ILE A 130 22.62 9.59 -6.92
CA ILE A 130 21.92 8.91 -5.81
C ILE A 130 20.80 9.78 -5.20
N LEU A 131 21.01 11.09 -5.08
CA LEU A 131 20.00 12.00 -4.52
C LEU A 131 18.76 12.08 -5.41
N LYS A 132 18.95 12.23 -6.72
CA LYS A 132 17.85 12.24 -7.68
C LYS A 132 17.14 10.88 -7.71
N ARG A 133 17.88 9.77 -7.66
CA ARG A 133 17.29 8.42 -7.57
C ARG A 133 16.44 8.25 -6.32
N ALA A 134 16.91 8.71 -5.15
CA ALA A 134 16.15 8.64 -3.91
C ALA A 134 14.87 9.49 -3.98
N PHE A 135 14.96 10.70 -4.54
CA PHE A 135 13.79 11.56 -4.76
C PHE A 135 12.79 10.92 -5.73
N GLU A 136 13.23 10.44 -6.88
CA GLU A 136 12.35 9.83 -7.89
C GLU A 136 11.77 8.49 -7.39
N PHE A 137 12.50 7.76 -6.55
CA PHE A 137 11.95 6.61 -5.84
C PHE A 137 10.81 7.04 -4.91
N VAL A 138 11.03 7.99 -3.99
CA VAL A 138 9.99 8.41 -3.03
C VAL A 138 8.80 9.06 -3.73
N TRP A 139 9.05 9.88 -4.75
CA TRP A 139 8.01 10.71 -5.38
C TRP A 139 7.26 9.98 -6.49
N LEU A 140 7.99 9.30 -7.37
CA LEU A 140 7.45 8.66 -8.58
C LEU A 140 7.40 7.13 -8.46
N GLY A 141 8.00 6.54 -7.42
CA GLY A 141 8.14 5.10 -7.33
C GLY A 141 9.03 4.51 -8.41
N ARG A 142 10.00 5.31 -8.87
CA ARG A 142 10.93 4.94 -9.92
C ARG A 142 12.16 4.25 -9.35
N SER A 143 12.49 3.09 -9.92
CA SER A 143 13.70 2.35 -9.57
C SER A 143 14.57 2.17 -10.80
N TYR A 144 15.78 2.73 -10.75
CA TYR A 144 16.79 2.61 -11.80
C TYR A 144 17.65 1.35 -11.61
N PHE A 145 18.04 0.73 -12.72
CA PHE A 145 18.96 -0.40 -12.77
C PHE A 145 19.97 -0.21 -13.90
N ASN A 146 21.16 -0.76 -13.69
CA ASN A 146 22.26 -0.72 -14.65
C ASN A 146 23.14 -1.95 -14.41
N GLU A 147 22.65 -3.11 -14.82
CA GLU A 147 23.42 -4.35 -14.76
C GLU A 147 24.15 -4.53 -16.08
N VAL A 148 25.47 -4.69 -15.99
CA VAL A 148 26.37 -4.87 -17.13
C VAL A 148 27.09 -6.20 -16.94
N ALA A 149 27.20 -6.98 -18.02
CA ALA A 149 27.83 -8.29 -17.96
C ALA A 149 29.31 -8.17 -17.58
N THR A 150 29.73 -8.87 -16.52
CA THR A 150 31.11 -8.88 -16.02
C THR A 150 32.03 -9.80 -16.82
N SER A 151 31.45 -10.79 -17.49
CA SER A 151 32.13 -11.80 -18.32
C SER A 151 31.21 -12.21 -19.48
N ASP A 152 31.80 -12.82 -20.50
CA ASP A 152 31.03 -13.57 -21.49
C ASP A 152 30.38 -14.76 -20.78
N ASP A 153 29.07 -14.94 -20.96
CA ASP A 153 28.29 -15.95 -20.24
C ASP A 153 26.98 -16.26 -21.01
N ILE A 154 26.21 -17.23 -20.54
CA ILE A 154 24.85 -17.49 -21.05
C ILE A 154 23.87 -17.49 -19.88
N ILE A 155 22.70 -16.86 -20.05
CA ILE A 155 21.67 -16.85 -19.01
C ILE A 155 21.06 -18.25 -18.91
N LEU A 156 21.25 -18.92 -17.76
CA LEU A 156 20.68 -20.24 -17.50
C LEU A 156 19.29 -20.14 -16.87
N THR A 157 19.13 -19.27 -15.88
CA THR A 157 17.87 -19.13 -15.14
C THR A 157 17.56 -17.68 -14.81
N ILE A 158 16.27 -17.35 -14.82
CA ILE A 158 15.74 -16.08 -14.38
C ILE A 158 14.69 -16.41 -13.34
N LYS A 159 14.85 -15.95 -12.09
CA LYS A 159 13.96 -16.33 -10.99
C LYS A 159 13.57 -15.13 -10.13
N GLU A 160 12.27 -14.90 -10.04
CA GLU A 160 11.69 -13.89 -9.16
C GLU A 160 11.68 -14.31 -7.68
N LYS A 161 11.93 -13.34 -6.79
CA LYS A 161 11.82 -13.44 -5.34
C LYS A 161 11.15 -12.19 -4.79
N THR A 162 10.08 -12.37 -4.01
CA THR A 162 9.38 -11.25 -3.36
C THR A 162 9.61 -11.29 -1.84
N TYR A 163 10.09 -10.19 -1.29
CA TYR A 163 10.27 -10.00 0.15
C TYR A 163 9.19 -9.08 0.71
N LEU A 164 8.68 -9.43 1.90
CA LEU A 164 7.65 -8.66 2.63
C LEU A 164 6.38 -8.37 1.81
N ASN A 165 6.12 -9.10 0.73
CA ASN A 165 5.03 -8.86 -0.24
C ASN A 165 5.11 -7.54 -1.03
N PHE A 166 6.21 -6.79 -0.94
CA PHE A 166 6.33 -5.48 -1.61
C PHE A 166 7.60 -5.33 -2.46
N PHE A 167 8.68 -6.02 -2.07
CA PHE A 167 9.97 -5.87 -2.72
C PHE A 167 10.27 -7.07 -3.59
N THR A 168 9.97 -6.95 -4.88
CA THR A 168 10.20 -7.99 -5.88
C THR A 168 11.55 -7.78 -6.55
N PHE A 169 12.42 -8.78 -6.45
CA PHE A 169 13.71 -8.85 -7.11
C PHE A 169 13.73 -10.03 -8.06
N THR A 170 14.44 -9.90 -9.17
CA THR A 170 14.69 -11.00 -10.10
C THR A 170 16.18 -11.30 -10.14
N ASP A 171 16.52 -12.55 -9.84
CA ASP A 171 17.87 -13.08 -9.99
C ASP A 171 18.06 -13.58 -11.42
N ILE A 172 19.11 -13.10 -12.09
CA ILE A 172 19.57 -13.54 -13.40
C ILE A 172 20.86 -14.33 -13.16
N THR A 173 20.81 -15.64 -13.39
CA THR A 173 21.94 -16.54 -13.11
C THR A 173 22.45 -17.13 -14.42
N GLY A 174 23.72 -16.87 -14.74
CA GLY A 174 24.44 -17.52 -15.83
C GLY A 174 25.29 -18.70 -15.35
N GLU A 175 26.18 -19.21 -16.19
CA GLU A 175 27.11 -20.28 -15.81
C GLU A 175 28.12 -19.80 -14.77
N ASN A 176 28.62 -18.57 -14.93
CA ASN A 176 29.71 -18.03 -14.12
C ASN A 176 29.37 -16.70 -13.45
N SER A 177 28.18 -16.15 -13.69
CA SER A 177 27.77 -14.85 -13.20
C SER A 177 26.37 -14.85 -12.60
N ARG A 178 26.11 -13.92 -11.68
CA ARG A 178 24.80 -13.72 -11.06
C ARG A 178 24.54 -12.24 -10.84
N TYR A 179 23.36 -11.79 -11.26
CA TYR A 179 22.90 -10.41 -11.11
C TYR A 179 21.52 -10.41 -10.44
N THR A 180 21.23 -9.39 -9.64
CA THR A 180 19.92 -9.23 -8.98
C THR A 180 19.35 -7.87 -9.32
N VAL A 181 18.17 -7.84 -9.94
CA VAL A 181 17.51 -6.61 -10.40
C VAL A 181 16.26 -6.38 -9.57
N PHE A 182 16.04 -5.14 -9.11
CA PHE A 182 14.82 -4.75 -8.41
C PHE A 182 13.66 -4.48 -9.39
N ALA A 183 13.19 -5.55 -10.04
CA ALA A 183 12.03 -5.54 -10.93
C ALA A 183 11.43 -6.96 -11.01
N PRO A 184 10.12 -7.09 -11.29
CA PRO A 184 9.51 -8.40 -11.58
C PRO A 184 10.06 -9.04 -12.85
N GLU A 185 10.05 -10.37 -12.89
CA GLU A 185 10.57 -11.15 -14.01
C GLU A 185 9.84 -10.82 -15.31
N ALA A 186 8.51 -10.75 -15.26
CA ALA A 186 7.67 -10.43 -16.42
C ALA A 186 8.05 -9.07 -17.05
N THR A 187 8.42 -8.09 -16.22
CA THR A 187 8.87 -6.77 -16.67
C THR A 187 10.21 -6.87 -17.39
N LEU A 188 11.16 -7.63 -16.86
CA LEU A 188 12.47 -7.82 -17.49
C LEU A 188 12.35 -8.56 -18.83
N ARG A 189 11.55 -9.62 -18.88
CA ARG A 189 11.32 -10.37 -20.12
C ARG A 189 10.65 -9.51 -21.18
N SER A 190 9.58 -8.79 -20.82
CA SER A 190 8.74 -8.06 -21.79
C SER A 190 9.39 -6.79 -22.31
N PHE A 191 10.13 -6.05 -21.47
CA PHE A 191 10.67 -4.74 -21.83
C PHE A 191 12.17 -4.75 -22.13
N PHE A 192 12.93 -5.70 -21.59
CA PHE A 192 14.39 -5.79 -21.80
C PHE A 192 14.81 -6.98 -22.68
N GLY A 193 13.85 -7.73 -23.22
CA GLY A 193 14.13 -8.92 -24.04
C GLY A 193 15.01 -9.91 -23.29
N LEU A 194 14.77 -10.07 -21.98
CA LEU A 194 15.51 -11.01 -21.17
C LEU A 194 14.91 -12.41 -21.40
N SER A 195 15.76 -13.38 -21.71
CA SER A 195 15.36 -14.77 -21.88
C SER A 195 16.47 -15.69 -21.39
N GLU A 196 16.09 -16.93 -21.10
CA GLU A 196 17.06 -17.99 -20.94
C GLU A 196 17.77 -18.23 -22.29
N GLN A 197 18.98 -18.77 -22.24
CA GLN A 197 19.87 -18.98 -23.39
C GLN A 197 20.37 -17.70 -24.07
N LYS A 198 20.07 -16.51 -23.51
CA LYS A 198 20.63 -15.25 -24.01
C LYS A 198 22.12 -15.19 -23.71
N LEU A 199 22.92 -15.00 -24.75
CA LEU A 199 24.36 -14.77 -24.64
C LEU A 199 24.61 -13.38 -24.04
N LEU A 200 25.49 -13.34 -23.05
CA LEU A 200 26.02 -12.14 -22.44
C LEU A 200 27.44 -11.93 -22.97
N ARG A 201 27.75 -10.69 -23.36
CA ARG A 201 29.10 -10.29 -23.73
C ARG A 201 29.61 -9.31 -22.70
N LYS A 202 30.84 -9.51 -22.25
CA LYS A 202 31.49 -8.67 -21.25
C LYS A 202 31.43 -7.20 -21.65
N GLY A 203 30.90 -6.37 -20.74
CA GLY A 203 30.76 -4.93 -20.94
C GLY A 203 29.45 -4.50 -21.60
N GLU A 204 28.63 -5.43 -22.11
CA GLU A 204 27.30 -5.11 -22.64
C GLU A 204 26.26 -5.01 -21.50
N PRO A 205 25.31 -4.05 -21.59
CA PRO A 205 24.23 -3.94 -20.61
C PRO A 205 23.29 -5.15 -20.71
N ILE A 206 23.09 -5.84 -19.59
CA ILE A 206 22.09 -6.90 -19.45
C ILE A 206 20.71 -6.25 -19.36
N VAL A 207 20.58 -5.29 -18.45
CA VAL A 207 19.42 -4.41 -18.29
C VAL A 207 19.90 -3.01 -17.91
N ARG A 208 19.42 -1.99 -18.63
CA ARG A 208 19.68 -0.58 -18.30
C ARG A 208 18.44 0.25 -18.54
N GLY A 209 18.00 0.96 -17.51
CA GLY A 209 16.69 1.59 -17.54
C GLY A 209 16.17 1.97 -16.17
N TYR A 210 14.87 2.21 -16.13
CA TYR A 210 14.12 2.32 -14.90
C TYR A 210 12.76 1.64 -15.03
N VAL A 211 12.20 1.29 -13.88
CA VAL A 211 10.83 0.80 -13.74
C VAL A 211 10.07 1.78 -12.87
N ASP A 212 8.91 2.20 -13.35
CA ASP A 212 7.91 2.86 -12.53
C ASP A 212 7.01 1.76 -11.94
N THR A 213 6.84 1.77 -10.62
CA THR A 213 6.13 0.75 -9.84
C THR A 213 4.63 0.61 -10.16
N GLY A 214 4.07 1.52 -10.96
CA GLY A 214 2.63 1.68 -11.17
C GLY A 214 1.93 2.35 -9.98
N ASP A 215 0.63 2.52 -10.10
CA ASP A 215 -0.20 3.04 -9.03
C ASP A 215 -0.41 1.97 -7.95
N GLN A 216 -0.20 2.39 -6.71
CA GLN A 216 -0.58 1.65 -5.51
C GLN A 216 -1.88 2.23 -4.96
N VAL A 217 -2.83 1.34 -4.74
CA VAL A 217 -4.21 1.69 -4.45
C VAL A 217 -4.65 1.12 -3.11
N PHE A 218 -5.44 1.89 -2.36
CA PHE A 218 -6.22 1.34 -1.28
C PHE A 218 -7.54 0.80 -1.82
N VAL A 219 -7.86 -0.40 -1.39
CA VAL A 219 -9.17 -1.03 -1.63
C VAL A 219 -10.01 -0.89 -0.38
N ASP A 220 -11.20 -0.30 -0.54
CA ASP A 220 -12.20 -0.26 0.50
C ASP A 220 -12.91 -1.61 0.57
N LYS A 221 -12.64 -2.34 1.65
CA LYS A 221 -13.24 -3.64 1.94
C LYS A 221 -14.52 -3.53 2.77
N MET A 222 -14.62 -2.47 3.56
CA MET A 222 -15.64 -2.37 4.59
C MET A 222 -16.98 -2.00 3.96
N SER A 223 -16.97 -1.04 3.04
CA SER A 223 -18.20 -0.61 2.39
C SER A 223 -18.88 -1.72 1.59
N TYR A 224 -18.18 -2.79 1.16
CA TYR A 224 -18.79 -3.89 0.41
C TYR A 224 -19.78 -4.74 1.20
N ASN A 225 -19.59 -4.86 2.51
CA ASN A 225 -20.56 -5.57 3.35
C ASN A 225 -21.88 -4.80 3.48
N PHE A 226 -21.91 -3.52 3.06
CA PHE A 226 -23.04 -2.61 3.28
C PHE A 226 -23.52 -1.89 2.01
N VAL A 227 -22.70 -1.85 0.96
CA VAL A 227 -22.93 -1.10 -0.28
C VAL A 227 -22.52 -2.01 -1.45
N PRO A 228 -23.49 -2.47 -2.26
CA PRO A 228 -23.19 -3.22 -3.47
C PRO A 228 -22.33 -2.40 -4.44
N PRO A 229 -21.42 -3.04 -5.20
CA PRO A 229 -20.65 -2.34 -6.20
C PRO A 229 -21.58 -1.77 -7.28
N GLN A 230 -21.25 -0.58 -7.76
CA GLN A 230 -22.04 0.08 -8.79
C GLN A 230 -21.37 -0.05 -10.15
N ARG A 231 -22.18 -0.01 -11.20
CA ARG A 231 -21.69 0.05 -12.57
C ARG A 231 -20.70 1.21 -12.73
N GLY A 232 -19.63 0.95 -13.46
CA GLY A 232 -18.55 1.90 -13.69
C GLY A 232 -17.54 1.98 -12.56
N ASN A 233 -17.74 1.37 -11.39
CA ASN A 233 -16.72 1.37 -10.33
C ASN A 233 -15.48 0.59 -10.77
N VAL A 234 -14.31 1.06 -10.34
CA VAL A 234 -13.10 0.24 -10.36
C VAL A 234 -13.16 -0.71 -9.16
N PHE A 235 -13.07 -2.00 -9.39
CA PHE A 235 -13.21 -3.02 -8.37
C PHE A 235 -12.07 -4.03 -8.43
N VAL A 236 -11.72 -4.55 -7.27
CA VAL A 236 -10.71 -5.57 -7.06
C VAL A 236 -11.41 -6.87 -6.69
N PHE A 237 -10.99 -7.97 -7.30
CA PHE A 237 -11.57 -9.29 -7.07
C PHE A 237 -10.52 -10.39 -7.12
N LYS A 238 -10.81 -11.49 -6.43
CA LYS A 238 -10.04 -12.73 -6.45
C LYS A 238 -10.33 -13.51 -7.72
N THR A 239 -9.31 -14.13 -8.29
CA THR A 239 -9.46 -14.96 -9.50
C THR A 239 -9.85 -16.42 -9.21
N THR A 240 -10.13 -16.76 -7.95
CA THR A 240 -10.52 -18.11 -7.50
C THR A 240 -11.69 -18.67 -8.31
N GLY A 241 -11.55 -19.87 -8.87
CA GLY A 241 -12.64 -20.56 -9.57
C GLY A 241 -13.04 -19.97 -10.93
N ILE A 242 -12.32 -18.96 -11.44
CA ILE A 242 -12.53 -18.44 -12.80
C ILE A 242 -11.75 -19.32 -13.78
N SER A 243 -12.45 -20.23 -14.47
CA SER A 243 -11.85 -21.27 -15.32
C SER A 243 -10.95 -20.76 -16.45
N GLY A 244 -11.20 -19.55 -16.95
CA GLY A 244 -10.40 -18.93 -18.00
C GLY A 244 -9.06 -18.33 -17.54
N ILE A 245 -8.77 -18.32 -16.23
CA ILE A 245 -7.52 -17.77 -15.68
C ILE A 245 -6.64 -18.91 -15.17
N ARG A 246 -5.45 -19.06 -15.76
CA ARG A 246 -4.45 -20.04 -15.31
C ARG A 246 -3.71 -19.51 -14.09
N MET A 247 -3.72 -20.27 -12.99
CA MET A 247 -2.93 -19.95 -11.81
C MET A 247 -1.53 -20.58 -11.89
N PRO A 248 -0.48 -19.87 -11.43
CA PRO A 248 0.81 -20.48 -11.16
C PRO A 248 0.68 -21.63 -10.14
N GLN A 249 1.58 -22.62 -10.22
CA GLN A 249 1.59 -23.73 -9.25
C GLN A 249 1.76 -23.20 -7.82
N GLY A 250 0.94 -23.70 -6.89
CA GLY A 250 0.97 -23.30 -5.48
C GLY A 250 0.29 -21.96 -5.16
N VAL A 251 -0.44 -21.36 -6.11
CA VAL A 251 -1.19 -20.11 -5.92
C VAL A 251 -2.68 -20.37 -6.08
N ASP A 252 -3.44 -20.25 -4.99
CA ASP A 252 -4.90 -20.50 -5.01
C ASP A 252 -5.70 -19.36 -5.66
N SER A 253 -5.16 -18.14 -5.66
CA SER A 253 -5.79 -16.97 -6.25
C SER A 253 -4.82 -15.81 -6.46
N GLN A 254 -5.07 -15.02 -7.50
CA GLN A 254 -4.52 -13.68 -7.70
C GLN A 254 -5.60 -12.63 -7.42
N HIS A 255 -5.20 -11.36 -7.35
CA HIS A 255 -6.13 -10.22 -7.26
C HIS A 255 -6.04 -9.39 -8.54
N TYR A 256 -7.17 -9.21 -9.22
CA TYR A 256 -7.26 -8.39 -10.43
C TYR A 256 -8.05 -7.12 -10.12
N ILE A 257 -7.70 -6.03 -10.81
CA ILE A 257 -8.40 -4.75 -10.76
C ILE A 257 -8.91 -4.40 -12.16
N LYS A 258 -10.22 -4.13 -12.27
CA LYS A 258 -10.90 -3.83 -13.53
C LYS A 258 -12.02 -2.82 -13.32
N ARG A 259 -12.63 -2.34 -14.40
CA ARG A 259 -13.89 -1.59 -14.36
C ARG A 259 -15.07 -2.55 -14.39
N LEU A 260 -16.03 -2.35 -13.50
CA LEU A 260 -17.28 -3.09 -13.46
C LEU A 260 -18.18 -2.58 -14.59
N ALA A 261 -18.20 -3.30 -15.72
CA ALA A 261 -18.97 -2.91 -16.90
C ALA A 261 -20.41 -3.43 -16.86
N GLY A 262 -20.61 -4.70 -16.49
CA GLY A 262 -21.94 -5.32 -16.44
C GLY A 262 -22.35 -5.73 -15.03
N MET A 263 -23.57 -5.36 -14.65
CA MET A 263 -24.27 -5.79 -13.44
C MET A 263 -25.06 -7.09 -13.71
N PRO A 264 -25.47 -7.84 -12.67
CA PRO A 264 -26.37 -8.98 -12.83
C PRO A 264 -27.58 -8.63 -13.72
N GLY A 265 -27.85 -9.48 -14.72
CA GLY A 265 -28.97 -9.32 -15.65
C GLY A 265 -28.72 -8.39 -16.85
N ASP A 266 -27.66 -7.59 -16.85
CA ASP A 266 -27.30 -6.72 -17.98
C ASP A 266 -26.99 -7.53 -19.24
N THR A 267 -27.39 -7.02 -20.41
CA THR A 267 -26.93 -7.51 -21.71
C THR A 267 -25.87 -6.58 -22.27
N LEU A 268 -24.65 -7.09 -22.46
CA LEU A 268 -23.51 -6.34 -22.99
C LEU A 268 -23.29 -6.63 -24.46
N ARG A 269 -22.83 -5.62 -25.19
CA ARG A 269 -22.34 -5.73 -26.57
C ARG A 269 -21.23 -4.71 -26.80
N ILE A 270 -20.18 -5.10 -27.51
CA ILE A 270 -19.15 -4.17 -27.97
C ILE A 270 -19.24 -4.13 -29.49
N ALA A 271 -19.40 -2.94 -30.06
CA ALA A 271 -19.12 -2.68 -31.46
C ALA A 271 -18.12 -1.53 -31.50
N ALA A 272 -16.84 -1.90 -31.57
CA ALA A 272 -15.72 -1.00 -31.35
C ALA A 272 -15.87 0.35 -32.10
N PRO A 273 -15.60 1.49 -31.45
CA PRO A 273 -15.08 1.66 -30.08
C PRO A 273 -16.17 1.63 -28.97
N GLN A 274 -17.43 1.36 -29.33
CA GLN A 274 -18.59 1.54 -28.47
C GLN A 274 -18.85 0.33 -27.57
N LEU A 275 -19.18 0.61 -26.31
CA LEU A 275 -19.82 -0.34 -25.39
C LEU A 275 -21.32 -0.04 -25.36
N PHE A 276 -22.13 -1.10 -25.40
CA PHE A 276 -23.58 -1.02 -25.23
C PHE A 276 -23.98 -1.88 -24.02
N ILE A 277 -24.88 -1.34 -23.22
CA ILE A 277 -25.48 -1.99 -22.06
C ILE A 277 -26.99 -1.92 -22.23
N ASN A 278 -27.64 -3.08 -22.25
CA ASN A 278 -29.07 -3.21 -22.52
C ASN A 278 -29.51 -2.48 -23.81
N GLY A 279 -28.65 -2.54 -24.84
CA GLY A 279 -28.90 -1.97 -26.17
C GLY A 279 -28.55 -0.48 -26.32
N ALA A 280 -28.24 0.24 -25.25
CA ALA A 280 -27.92 1.67 -25.29
C ALA A 280 -26.45 1.95 -24.94
N SER A 281 -25.93 3.10 -25.40
CA SER A 281 -24.62 3.59 -24.94
C SER A 281 -24.74 4.00 -23.47
N PRO A 282 -23.83 3.56 -22.59
CA PRO A 282 -23.93 3.79 -21.15
C PRO A 282 -23.77 5.27 -20.79
N SER A 283 -24.64 5.81 -19.95
CA SER A 283 -24.62 7.24 -19.57
C SER A 283 -23.52 7.60 -18.56
N GLU A 284 -22.95 6.60 -17.87
CA GLU A 284 -21.92 6.85 -16.88
C GLU A 284 -20.66 7.40 -17.56
N TRP A 285 -20.22 8.58 -17.10
CA TRP A 285 -19.16 9.37 -17.74
C TRP A 285 -17.84 8.62 -17.91
N VAL A 286 -17.56 7.64 -17.04
CA VAL A 286 -16.35 6.81 -17.10
C VAL A 286 -16.30 5.95 -18.36
N PHE A 287 -17.44 5.43 -18.81
CA PHE A 287 -17.52 4.68 -20.07
C PHE A 287 -17.46 5.63 -21.25
N GLN A 288 -18.14 6.78 -21.17
CA GLN A 288 -18.07 7.82 -22.20
C GLN A 288 -16.64 8.32 -22.43
N ARG A 289 -15.85 8.45 -21.35
CA ARG A 289 -14.43 8.79 -21.41
C ARG A 289 -13.62 7.74 -22.17
N VAL A 290 -13.85 6.45 -21.93
CA VAL A 290 -13.17 5.36 -22.66
C VAL A 290 -13.60 5.36 -24.13
N ILE A 291 -14.91 5.41 -24.39
CA ILE A 291 -15.53 5.40 -25.73
C ILE A 291 -15.04 6.59 -26.59
N ALA A 292 -14.82 7.76 -25.99
CA ALA A 292 -14.36 8.95 -26.68
C ALA A 292 -12.99 8.78 -27.36
N ALA A 293 -12.19 7.79 -26.95
CA ALA A 293 -10.87 7.48 -27.52
C ALA A 293 -9.93 8.70 -27.58
N LYS A 294 -9.92 9.50 -26.51
CA LYS A 294 -9.05 10.69 -26.33
C LYS A 294 -8.15 10.49 -25.11
N ASP A 295 -7.16 11.35 -24.92
CA ASP A 295 -6.30 11.39 -23.72
C ASP A 295 -5.63 10.05 -23.37
N GLY A 296 -5.32 9.25 -24.39
CA GLY A 296 -4.70 7.92 -24.26
C GLY A 296 -5.68 6.75 -24.19
N TYR A 297 -7.00 6.98 -24.07
CA TYR A 297 -8.02 5.93 -24.25
C TYR A 297 -8.16 5.57 -25.74
N GLN A 298 -8.55 4.33 -26.02
CA GLN A 298 -8.70 3.81 -27.39
C GLN A 298 -10.11 3.26 -27.68
N GLY A 299 -11.06 3.45 -26.75
CA GLY A 299 -12.36 2.79 -26.84
C GLY A 299 -12.33 1.31 -26.46
N TYR A 300 -13.47 0.65 -26.64
CA TYR A 300 -13.60 -0.79 -26.45
C TYR A 300 -13.36 -1.56 -27.74
N SER A 301 -12.84 -2.77 -27.63
CA SER A 301 -12.43 -3.59 -28.77
C SER A 301 -13.05 -4.99 -28.70
N ASN A 302 -13.33 -5.53 -29.88
CA ASN A 302 -13.64 -6.93 -30.06
C ASN A 302 -12.35 -7.70 -30.39
N PHE A 303 -12.32 -8.99 -30.09
CA PHE A 303 -11.17 -9.86 -30.34
C PHE A 303 -11.65 -11.19 -30.88
N LEU A 304 -11.13 -11.62 -32.03
CA LEU A 304 -11.46 -12.94 -32.60
C LEU A 304 -11.02 -14.09 -31.69
N GLN A 305 -10.04 -13.85 -30.81
CA GLN A 305 -9.49 -14.84 -29.89
C GLN A 305 -10.16 -14.78 -28.51
N ALA A 306 -11.06 -13.82 -28.27
CA ALA A 306 -11.84 -13.78 -27.04
C ALA A 306 -12.88 -14.91 -27.02
N THR A 307 -13.35 -15.28 -25.83
CA THR A 307 -14.44 -16.25 -25.70
C THR A 307 -15.79 -15.55 -25.85
N TYR A 308 -15.91 -14.32 -25.34
CA TYR A 308 -17.13 -13.54 -25.30
C TYR A 308 -16.96 -12.20 -26.01
N LEU A 309 -18.05 -11.66 -26.56
CA LEU A 309 -18.07 -10.38 -27.28
C LEU A 309 -17.06 -10.31 -28.45
N GLN A 310 -16.94 -11.41 -29.19
CA GLN A 310 -15.93 -11.59 -30.25
C GLN A 310 -16.16 -10.71 -31.48
N THR A 311 -17.43 -10.39 -31.78
CA THR A 311 -17.84 -9.59 -32.94
C THR A 311 -18.80 -8.47 -32.52
N PRO A 312 -19.04 -7.45 -33.39
CA PRO A 312 -19.99 -6.37 -33.13
C PRO A 312 -21.43 -6.80 -32.83
N GLU A 313 -21.83 -7.98 -33.30
CA GLU A 313 -23.14 -8.60 -33.14
C GLU A 313 -23.21 -9.49 -31.88
N SER A 314 -22.06 -9.90 -31.35
CA SER A 314 -21.97 -10.77 -30.18
C SER A 314 -22.51 -10.07 -28.94
N THR A 315 -23.47 -10.70 -28.27
CA THR A 315 -24.03 -10.22 -27.00
C THR A 315 -23.68 -11.17 -25.87
N PHE A 316 -23.65 -10.66 -24.64
CA PHE A 316 -23.46 -11.46 -23.44
C PHE A 316 -24.40 -10.98 -22.35
N ARG A 317 -25.25 -11.87 -21.84
CA ARG A 317 -26.09 -11.59 -20.66
C ARG A 317 -25.36 -11.98 -19.40
N VAL A 318 -25.15 -11.03 -18.50
CA VAL A 318 -24.47 -11.24 -17.23
C VAL A 318 -25.34 -12.12 -16.33
N PRO A 319 -24.84 -13.26 -15.85
CA PRO A 319 -25.58 -14.12 -14.94
C PRO A 319 -25.93 -13.42 -13.62
N GLU A 320 -26.92 -13.96 -12.90
CA GLU A 320 -27.18 -13.55 -11.52
C GLU A 320 -25.93 -13.80 -10.64
N GLN A 321 -25.78 -13.02 -9.56
CA GLN A 321 -24.65 -13.11 -8.62
C GLN A 321 -23.27 -13.03 -9.29
N SER A 322 -23.19 -12.30 -10.40
CA SER A 322 -21.96 -12.16 -11.19
C SER A 322 -21.84 -10.77 -11.79
N TYR A 323 -20.60 -10.37 -12.07
CA TYR A 323 -20.26 -9.09 -12.70
C TYR A 323 -19.46 -9.33 -13.98
N PHE A 324 -19.47 -8.38 -14.90
CA PHE A 324 -18.61 -8.41 -16.09
C PHE A 324 -17.56 -7.32 -16.01
N ALA A 325 -16.30 -7.73 -16.01
CA ALA A 325 -15.15 -6.85 -15.82
C ALA A 325 -14.51 -6.47 -17.18
N LEU A 326 -14.25 -5.19 -17.41
CA LEU A 326 -13.49 -4.71 -18.56
C LEU A 326 -12.30 -3.87 -18.11
N GLY A 327 -11.18 -3.94 -18.83
CA GLY A 327 -10.09 -2.98 -18.67
C GLY A 327 -10.34 -1.72 -19.47
N ASP A 328 -9.97 -0.57 -18.92
CA ASP A 328 -10.05 0.70 -19.63
C ASP A 328 -9.07 0.78 -20.81
N ASN A 329 -7.94 0.06 -20.71
CA ASN A 329 -7.04 -0.19 -21.83
C ASN A 329 -7.50 -1.45 -22.58
N SER A 330 -8.63 -1.33 -23.28
CA SER A 330 -9.33 -2.46 -23.90
C SER A 330 -8.41 -3.34 -24.77
N TYR A 331 -7.49 -2.74 -25.52
CA TYR A 331 -6.57 -3.44 -26.43
C TYR A 331 -5.45 -4.21 -25.71
N HIS A 332 -5.15 -3.86 -24.46
CA HIS A 332 -4.10 -4.48 -23.63
C HIS A 332 -4.65 -5.04 -22.31
N SER A 333 -5.91 -5.48 -22.33
CA SER A 333 -6.58 -6.02 -21.16
C SER A 333 -7.03 -7.46 -21.38
N SER A 334 -6.46 -8.38 -20.58
CA SER A 334 -7.09 -9.67 -20.32
C SER A 334 -8.18 -9.48 -19.26
N ASP A 335 -9.44 -9.53 -19.68
CA ASP A 335 -10.63 -9.29 -18.86
C ASP A 335 -11.78 -10.27 -19.23
N SER A 336 -13.01 -9.99 -18.79
CA SER A 336 -14.14 -10.92 -18.91
C SER A 336 -14.46 -11.36 -20.34
N ARG A 337 -13.98 -10.64 -21.36
CA ARG A 337 -14.05 -11.10 -22.76
C ARG A 337 -13.31 -12.42 -22.97
N PHE A 338 -12.23 -12.67 -22.25
CA PHE A 338 -11.41 -13.88 -22.38
C PHE A 338 -11.81 -14.94 -21.37
N TRP A 339 -12.05 -14.57 -20.11
CA TRP A 339 -12.22 -15.52 -19.01
C TRP A 339 -13.62 -15.56 -18.38
N GLY A 340 -14.57 -14.76 -18.88
CA GLY A 340 -15.98 -14.80 -18.47
C GLY A 340 -16.32 -13.90 -17.27
N PRO A 341 -17.50 -14.09 -16.66
CA PRO A 341 -17.96 -13.24 -15.57
C PRO A 341 -17.20 -13.49 -14.26
N VAL A 342 -17.18 -12.48 -13.39
CA VAL A 342 -16.64 -12.53 -12.03
C VAL A 342 -17.76 -12.89 -11.06
N PRO A 343 -17.67 -14.01 -10.31
CA PRO A 343 -18.63 -14.31 -9.25
C PRO A 343 -18.65 -13.20 -8.19
N GLU A 344 -19.82 -12.81 -7.70
CA GLU A 344 -19.97 -11.74 -6.71
C GLU A 344 -19.15 -12.00 -5.44
N GLN A 345 -19.14 -13.25 -4.96
CA GLN A 345 -18.35 -13.68 -3.80
C GLN A 345 -16.83 -13.48 -3.96
N ASN A 346 -16.33 -13.31 -5.18
CA ASN A 346 -14.92 -13.08 -5.43
C ASN A 346 -14.52 -11.61 -5.25
N VAL A 347 -15.49 -10.70 -5.18
CA VAL A 347 -15.20 -9.27 -5.08
C VAL A 347 -14.56 -8.96 -3.73
N ALA A 348 -13.36 -8.37 -3.77
CA ALA A 348 -12.59 -8.01 -2.60
C ALA A 348 -12.87 -6.57 -2.14
N GLY A 349 -13.19 -5.67 -3.08
CA GLY A 349 -13.59 -4.31 -2.75
C GLY A 349 -13.45 -3.31 -3.89
N ARG A 350 -13.65 -2.02 -3.62
CA ARG A 350 -13.61 -0.92 -4.60
C ARG A 350 -12.23 -0.32 -4.55
N GLY A 351 -11.64 -0.09 -5.71
CA GLY A 351 -10.46 0.79 -5.79
C GLY A 351 -10.87 2.17 -5.30
N LEU A 352 -10.36 2.59 -4.14
CA LEU A 352 -10.79 3.82 -3.48
C LEU A 352 -9.87 4.98 -3.82
N PHE A 353 -8.56 4.81 -3.61
CA PHE A 353 -7.60 5.91 -3.60
C PHE A 353 -6.24 5.43 -4.10
N VAL A 354 -5.63 6.18 -5.03
CA VAL A 354 -4.21 6.00 -5.39
C VAL A 354 -3.37 6.73 -4.34
N TYR A 355 -2.72 5.99 -3.44
CA TYR A 355 -1.94 6.60 -2.37
C TYR A 355 -0.50 6.90 -2.77
N TRP A 356 0.01 6.23 -3.80
CA TRP A 356 1.37 6.40 -4.31
C TRP A 356 1.48 5.83 -5.73
N PRO A 357 2.26 6.41 -6.65
CA PRO A 357 3.11 7.59 -6.51
C PRO A 357 2.36 8.92 -6.47
N PHE A 358 3.04 10.01 -6.11
CA PHE A 358 2.49 11.37 -6.08
C PHE A 358 2.42 11.96 -7.51
N SER A 359 1.65 11.29 -8.36
CA SER A 359 1.42 11.65 -9.76
C SER A 359 0.10 12.41 -9.93
N LYS A 360 -0.27 12.76 -11.18
CA LYS A 360 -1.58 13.35 -11.51
C LYS A 360 -2.78 12.47 -11.09
N ARG A 361 -2.55 11.17 -10.88
CA ARG A 361 -3.58 10.20 -10.46
C ARG A 361 -3.69 10.05 -8.95
N TRP A 362 -2.82 10.71 -8.18
CA TRP A 362 -2.91 10.70 -6.72
C TRP A 362 -4.24 11.31 -6.29
N GLY A 363 -5.06 10.54 -5.58
CA GLY A 363 -6.43 10.92 -5.30
C GLY A 363 -7.43 9.77 -5.35
N LEU A 364 -8.71 10.12 -5.29
CA LEU A 364 -9.81 9.17 -5.42
C LEU A 364 -9.85 8.57 -6.82
N ILE A 365 -10.17 7.28 -6.89
CA ILE A 365 -10.32 6.55 -8.14
C ILE A 365 -11.73 6.74 -8.69
N HIS A 366 -11.82 6.99 -9.99
CA HIS A 366 -13.06 7.24 -10.72
C HIS A 366 -13.27 6.25 -11.88
#